data_AF-A0A6A5EJQ9-F1
#
_entry.id   AF-A0A6A5EJQ9-F1
#
_cell.length_a   1.000
_cell.length_b   1.000
_cell.length_c   1.000
_cell.angle_alpha   90.00
_cell.angle_beta   90.00
_cell.angle_gamma   90.00
#
_symmetry.space_group_name_H-M   'P 1'
#
loop_
_entity.id
_entity.type
_entity.pdbx_description
1 polymer ?
#
loop_
_entity_poly.entity_id
_entity_poly.type
_entity_poly.pdbx_seq_one_letter_code
_entity_poly.pdbx_strand_id
1 'polypeptide(L)'
;MSSDGFRIYELDRCEFNSSDLKDIEFIRSEYFNKVELARFSSSLGKFVGYTEDGLKHSNYWNKDNSLLAGLRALKETYCKQHVDNAYQAALTKSAEPYVRLSSTEPSGGKHSAMLVCSVYDFYPKHIRVKWTRDGQEVTSDVTSTDELADGDWYYQIHSHLEYTPRSGEKISCMVEHASLKEPLITHWDPSIPESERNKIAIGASGLILGLVLSLAGFIYYRRKAQECKTRFRSTERLRQVQVYREMKMMKMMKMMVVLVLAGLLCVSADEEHLDIRINGCSESDGEYLYGLDGEEKWYADFINKRGVDTQPSFINHISYPGGTYEKAVSNQQICRQNLEIALTGLKNPLENDAPSILMVYTKEAVELREKNTLICYVTGFYPAPVIFSWTKNGENVTEGSSTNVPYPNKDGSFNQFSRLEFIPQLGDIYSCTVNHLALDQPLTRIWDVEKTQPGIGPAVFCGLGLTVGLLGVAAGTFFLVKGNECS
;
A
#
# COMPACT_ATOMS: atom_id res chain seq x y z
N MET A 1 -24.77 -18.88 2.39
CA MET A 1 -24.84 -18.27 3.74
C MET A 1 -26.07 -17.39 3.77
N SER A 2 -26.77 -17.35 4.89
CA SER A 2 -28.04 -16.62 5.02
C SER A 2 -27.76 -15.10 5.04
N SER A 3 -28.72 -14.32 4.56
CA SER A 3 -28.55 -12.95 4.07
C SER A 3 -29.06 -11.90 5.06
N ASP A 4 -29.09 -12.20 6.36
CA ASP A 4 -29.76 -11.34 7.35
C ASP A 4 -28.82 -10.36 8.08
N GLY A 5 -27.51 -10.68 8.12
CA GLY A 5 -26.41 -9.90 8.69
C GLY A 5 -26.52 -9.63 10.21
N PHE A 6 -25.41 -9.40 10.92
CA PHE A 6 -25.41 -9.18 12.37
C PHE A 6 -26.29 -7.99 12.76
N ARG A 7 -27.33 -8.24 13.56
CA ARG A 7 -28.34 -7.23 13.94
C ARG A 7 -28.17 -6.72 15.36
N ILE A 8 -27.61 -7.53 16.25
CA ILE A 8 -27.29 -7.13 17.63
C ILE A 8 -25.81 -7.42 17.88
N TYR A 9 -25.12 -6.50 18.52
CA TYR A 9 -23.74 -6.74 18.95
C TYR A 9 -23.37 -5.94 20.19
N GLU A 10 -22.57 -6.58 21.05
CA GLU A 10 -21.87 -5.96 22.16
C GLU A 10 -20.45 -5.61 21.70
N LEU A 11 -20.04 -4.36 21.94
CA LEU A 11 -18.68 -3.89 21.68
C LEU A 11 -18.04 -3.44 22.99
N ASP A 12 -17.10 -4.23 23.48
CA ASP A 12 -16.20 -3.88 24.57
C ASP A 12 -14.98 -3.15 24.00
N ARG A 13 -14.62 -2.00 24.60
CA ARG A 13 -13.47 -1.17 24.24
C ARG A 13 -12.63 -0.88 25.47
N CYS A 14 -11.32 -0.93 25.29
CA CYS A 14 -10.35 -0.38 26.22
C CYS A 14 -9.61 0.75 25.52
N GLU A 15 -9.87 1.99 25.93
CA GLU A 15 -9.24 3.20 25.39
C GLU A 15 -8.07 3.59 26.31
N PHE A 16 -6.87 3.75 25.74
CA PHE A 16 -5.65 4.06 26.48
C PHE A 16 -4.64 4.77 25.58
N ASN A 17 -3.69 5.48 26.17
CA ASN A 17 -2.69 6.26 25.43
C ASN A 17 -1.28 6.14 26.01
N SER A 18 -1.10 5.34 27.06
CA SER A 18 0.17 5.23 27.77
C SER A 18 0.31 3.87 28.44
N SER A 19 1.54 3.35 28.49
CA SER A 19 1.89 2.11 29.19
C SER A 19 1.67 2.18 30.71
N ASP A 20 1.51 3.36 31.28
CA ASP A 20 1.19 3.55 32.70
C ASP A 20 -0.27 3.19 33.04
N LEU A 21 -1.16 3.14 32.04
CA LEU A 21 -2.57 2.75 32.13
C LEU A 21 -3.38 3.45 33.24
N LYS A 22 -2.98 4.66 33.65
CA LYS A 22 -3.66 5.43 34.70
C LYS A 22 -5.05 5.87 34.24
N ASP A 23 -5.13 6.33 32.99
CA ASP A 23 -6.34 6.89 32.40
C ASP A 23 -7.11 5.89 31.52
N ILE A 24 -6.77 4.60 31.60
CA ILE A 24 -7.47 3.57 30.82
C ILE A 24 -8.97 3.56 31.12
N GLU A 25 -9.77 3.57 30.07
CA GLU A 25 -11.22 3.52 30.15
C GLU A 25 -11.73 2.19 29.59
N PHE A 26 -12.67 1.57 30.31
CA PHE A 26 -13.41 0.41 29.81
C PHE A 26 -14.80 0.88 29.43
N ILE A 27 -15.20 0.58 28.21
CA ILE A 27 -16.49 0.95 27.66
C ILE A 27 -17.16 -0.30 27.11
N ARG A 28 -18.43 -0.51 27.46
CA ARG A 28 -19.29 -1.52 26.84
C ARG A 28 -20.44 -0.82 26.15
N SER A 29 -20.64 -1.10 24.87
CA SER A 29 -21.72 -0.53 24.08
C SER A 29 -22.60 -1.63 23.51
N GLU A 30 -23.91 -1.48 23.67
CA GLU A 30 -24.93 -2.40 23.15
C GLU A 30 -25.55 -1.78 21.90
N TYR A 31 -25.43 -2.46 20.76
CA TYR A 31 -25.96 -2.02 19.49
C TYR A 31 -27.09 -2.92 19.03
N PHE A 32 -28.15 -2.31 18.49
CA PHE A 32 -29.18 -3.01 17.76
C PHE A 32 -29.50 -2.24 16.47
N ASN A 33 -29.35 -2.93 15.35
CA ASN A 33 -29.62 -2.39 14.03
C ASN A 33 -28.82 -1.09 13.76
N LYS A 34 -27.49 -1.19 13.88
CA LYS A 34 -26.49 -0.07 13.80
C LYS A 34 -26.61 1.02 14.88
N VAL A 35 -27.72 1.09 15.62
CA VAL A 35 -27.96 2.11 16.63
C VAL A 35 -27.43 1.67 17.99
N GLU A 36 -26.61 2.52 18.59
CA GLU A 36 -26.18 2.34 19.98
C GLU A 36 -27.36 2.59 20.93
N LEU A 37 -27.78 1.55 21.63
CA LEU A 37 -28.90 1.63 22.57
C LEU A 37 -28.43 2.21 23.91
N ALA A 38 -27.35 1.65 24.45
CA ALA A 38 -26.82 2.05 25.74
C ALA A 38 -25.32 1.75 25.86
N ARG A 39 -24.65 2.53 26.70
CA ARG A 39 -23.22 2.41 26.97
C ARG A 39 -22.94 2.44 28.45
N PHE A 40 -22.16 1.48 28.94
CA PHE A 40 -21.48 1.56 30.22
C PHE A 40 -20.09 2.14 30.01
N SER A 41 -19.66 3.04 30.89
CA SER A 41 -18.25 3.45 30.99
C SER A 41 -17.74 3.25 32.41
N SER A 42 -16.47 2.84 32.56
CA SER A 42 -15.87 2.65 33.87
C SER A 42 -15.65 3.97 34.61
N SER A 43 -15.52 5.08 33.89
CA SER A 43 -15.45 6.45 34.44
C SER A 43 -16.77 6.87 35.13
N LEU A 44 -17.92 6.55 34.54
CA LEU A 44 -19.24 6.84 35.12
C LEU A 44 -19.72 5.72 36.05
N GLY A 45 -19.26 4.49 35.83
CA GLY A 45 -19.61 3.30 36.60
C GLY A 45 -21.07 2.87 36.44
N LYS A 46 -21.76 3.30 35.37
CA LYS A 46 -23.17 3.01 35.08
C LYS A 46 -23.47 3.10 33.58
N PHE A 47 -24.61 2.57 33.15
CA PHE A 47 -25.12 2.70 31.79
C PHE A 47 -25.77 4.06 31.53
N VAL A 48 -25.58 4.58 30.32
CA VAL A 48 -26.29 5.72 29.72
C VAL A 48 -27.04 5.19 28.49
N GLY A 49 -28.34 5.46 28.40
CA GLY A 49 -29.15 5.12 27.23
C GLY A 49 -29.18 6.27 26.21
N TYR A 50 -29.09 5.95 24.92
CA TYR A 50 -29.09 6.93 23.82
C TYR A 50 -30.37 6.92 22.98
N THR A 51 -31.22 5.91 23.16
CA THR A 51 -32.55 5.81 22.56
C THR A 51 -33.62 5.73 23.63
N GLU A 52 -34.90 5.92 23.28
CA GLU A 52 -36.00 5.78 24.25
C GLU A 52 -36.00 4.40 24.93
N ASP A 53 -35.78 3.34 24.16
CA ASP A 53 -35.68 1.99 24.70
C ASP A 53 -34.35 1.73 25.40
N GLY A 54 -33.25 2.31 24.91
CA GLY A 54 -31.96 2.31 25.58
C GLY A 54 -32.00 2.96 26.97
N LEU A 55 -32.80 4.01 27.16
CA LEU A 55 -33.05 4.62 28.47
C LEU A 55 -33.80 3.66 29.42
N LYS A 56 -34.76 2.89 28.91
CA LYS A 56 -35.48 1.88 29.72
C LYS A 56 -34.52 0.77 30.16
N HIS A 57 -33.73 0.24 29.24
CA HIS A 57 -32.76 -0.83 29.50
C HIS A 57 -31.64 -0.37 30.46
N SER A 58 -31.02 0.78 30.18
CA SER A 58 -30.00 1.35 31.07
C SER A 58 -30.53 1.61 32.49
N ASN A 59 -31.75 2.11 32.64
CA ASN A 59 -32.37 2.28 33.96
C ASN A 59 -32.65 0.95 34.69
N TYR A 60 -32.94 -0.13 33.94
CA TYR A 60 -33.08 -1.46 34.51
C TYR A 60 -31.72 -2.02 34.94
N TRP A 61 -30.72 -2.02 34.06
CA TRP A 61 -29.36 -2.50 34.37
C TRP A 61 -28.70 -1.70 35.49
N ASN A 62 -28.96 -0.40 35.59
CA ASN A 62 -28.43 0.44 36.65
C ASN A 62 -29.00 0.14 38.05
N LYS A 63 -30.05 -0.69 38.16
CA LYS A 63 -30.56 -1.20 39.45
C LYS A 63 -29.85 -2.49 39.89
N ASP A 64 -29.16 -3.17 38.97
CA ASP A 64 -28.42 -4.39 39.26
C ASP A 64 -26.98 -4.06 39.70
N ASN A 65 -26.79 -3.98 41.02
CA ASN A 65 -25.47 -3.71 41.60
C ASN A 65 -24.44 -4.81 41.29
N SER A 66 -24.87 -6.06 41.06
CA SER A 66 -23.97 -7.17 40.74
C SER A 66 -23.41 -7.00 39.33
N LEU A 67 -24.29 -6.69 38.37
CA LEU A 67 -23.89 -6.37 37.00
C LEU A 67 -22.91 -5.20 36.97
N LEU A 68 -23.25 -4.08 37.63
CA LEU A 68 -22.38 -2.90 37.65
C LEU A 68 -21.03 -3.17 38.33
N ALA A 69 -21.00 -3.96 39.41
CA ALA A 69 -19.76 -4.36 40.06
C ALA A 69 -18.88 -5.20 39.12
N GLY A 70 -19.48 -6.15 38.39
CA GLY A 70 -18.79 -6.95 37.38
C GLY A 70 -18.19 -6.11 36.25
N LEU A 71 -18.96 -5.18 35.69
CA LEU A 71 -18.49 -4.30 34.61
C LEU A 71 -17.40 -3.34 35.06
N ARG A 72 -17.47 -2.81 36.29
CA ARG A 72 -16.38 -1.99 36.86
C ARG A 72 -15.09 -2.81 37.02
N ALA A 73 -15.21 -4.08 37.40
CA ALA A 73 -14.06 -4.95 37.56
C ALA A 73 -13.34 -5.22 36.22
N LEU A 74 -14.06 -5.23 35.08
CA LEU A 74 -13.47 -5.47 33.75
C LEU A 74 -12.40 -4.43 33.37
N LYS A 75 -12.45 -3.20 33.91
CA LYS A 75 -11.33 -2.24 33.74
C LYS A 75 -10.00 -2.83 34.21
N GLU A 76 -10.01 -3.49 35.37
CA GLU A 76 -8.80 -4.06 35.97
C GLU A 76 -8.52 -5.49 35.47
N THR A 77 -9.55 -6.32 35.36
CA THR A 77 -9.40 -7.76 35.08
C THR A 77 -9.35 -8.09 33.60
N TYR A 78 -9.88 -7.22 32.73
CA TYR A 78 -9.85 -7.41 31.28
C TYR A 78 -8.93 -6.35 30.65
N CYS A 79 -9.28 -5.07 30.73
CA CYS A 79 -8.55 -4.03 29.99
C CYS A 79 -7.07 -3.95 30.35
N LYS A 80 -6.74 -3.75 31.63
CA LYS A 80 -5.31 -3.65 32.01
C LYS A 80 -4.51 -4.89 31.64
N GLN A 81 -5.04 -6.08 31.91
CA GLN A 81 -4.36 -7.33 31.55
C GLN A 81 -4.13 -7.47 30.03
N HIS A 82 -5.15 -7.19 29.22
CA HIS A 82 -5.06 -7.28 27.77
C HIS A 82 -4.15 -6.20 27.18
N VAL A 83 -4.19 -4.99 27.70
CA VAL A 83 -3.37 -3.87 27.23
C VAL A 83 -1.91 -4.01 27.66
N ASP A 84 -1.63 -4.48 28.88
CA ASP A 84 -0.26 -4.82 29.30
C ASP A 84 0.35 -5.85 28.35
N ASN A 85 -0.42 -6.89 27.99
CA ASN A 85 0.00 -7.87 26.99
C ASN A 85 0.21 -7.21 25.62
N ALA A 86 -0.68 -6.32 25.18
CA ALA A 86 -0.55 -5.61 23.91
C ALA A 86 0.74 -4.76 23.84
N TYR A 87 1.10 -4.05 24.92
CA TYR A 87 2.36 -3.30 24.98
C TYR A 87 3.58 -4.20 24.87
N GLN A 88 3.62 -5.31 25.61
CA GLN A 88 4.76 -6.24 25.58
C GLN A 88 4.87 -6.99 24.24
N ALA A 89 3.73 -7.21 23.59
CA ALA A 89 3.62 -8.05 22.41
C ALA A 89 3.78 -7.29 21.09
N ALA A 90 3.05 -6.19 20.94
CA ALA A 90 2.68 -5.61 19.65
C ALA A 90 2.96 -4.10 19.56
N LEU A 91 2.56 -3.29 20.55
CA LEU A 91 2.59 -1.81 20.42
C LEU A 91 4.00 -1.22 20.38
N THR A 92 5.00 -1.94 20.89
CA THR A 92 6.41 -1.53 20.77
C THR A 92 7.13 -2.17 19.57
N LYS A 93 6.39 -2.85 18.69
CA LYS A 93 6.92 -3.54 17.51
C LYS A 93 6.61 -2.73 16.26
N SER A 94 7.47 -2.89 15.27
CA SER A 94 7.36 -2.17 14.01
C SER A 94 7.93 -3.00 12.88
N ALA A 95 7.37 -2.87 11.68
CA ALA A 95 7.91 -3.41 10.44
C ALA A 95 8.46 -2.29 9.56
N GLU A 96 9.63 -2.53 8.95
CA GLU A 96 10.31 -1.52 8.14
C GLU A 96 9.75 -1.48 6.71
N PRO A 97 9.39 -0.29 6.18
CA PRO A 97 8.93 -0.17 4.81
C PRO A 97 10.03 -0.47 3.80
N TYR A 98 9.61 -0.88 2.61
CA TYR A 98 10.43 -0.72 1.41
C TYR A 98 9.73 0.21 0.39
N VAL A 99 10.53 0.79 -0.50
CA VAL A 99 10.07 1.79 -1.47
C VAL A 99 10.29 1.29 -2.90
N ARG A 100 9.24 1.40 -3.72
CA ARG A 100 9.31 1.24 -5.17
C ARG A 100 8.99 2.56 -5.86
N LEU A 101 9.95 3.06 -6.63
CA LEU A 101 9.72 4.18 -7.53
C LEU A 101 9.33 3.68 -8.92
N SER A 102 8.33 4.31 -9.51
CA SER A 102 7.93 4.09 -10.90
C SER A 102 7.54 5.41 -11.56
N SER A 103 7.42 5.40 -12.89
CA SER A 103 6.82 6.52 -13.63
C SER A 103 5.62 6.03 -14.42
N THR A 104 4.56 6.82 -14.43
CA THR A 104 3.37 6.59 -15.26
C THR A 104 3.10 7.80 -16.16
N GLU A 105 2.56 7.54 -17.35
CA GLU A 105 2.07 8.60 -18.24
C GLU A 105 0.58 8.83 -17.94
N PRO A 106 0.16 10.05 -17.55
CA PRO A 106 -1.25 10.31 -17.30
C PRO A 106 -2.08 10.11 -18.57
N SER A 107 -3.27 9.51 -18.41
CA SER A 107 -4.22 9.31 -19.50
C SER A 107 -4.76 10.66 -20.01
N GLY A 108 -4.02 11.32 -20.90
CA GLY A 108 -4.41 12.66 -21.35
C GLY A 108 -3.35 13.52 -22.03
N GLY A 109 -2.41 12.98 -22.79
CA GLY A 109 -1.72 13.67 -23.90
C GLY A 109 -0.96 14.99 -23.64
N LYS A 110 -0.83 15.46 -22.39
CA LYS A 110 -0.02 16.63 -22.02
C LYS A 110 1.15 16.18 -21.15
N HIS A 111 2.32 16.10 -21.78
CA HIS A 111 3.73 16.23 -21.37
C HIS A 111 4.22 16.25 -19.89
N SER A 112 3.38 16.07 -18.88
CA SER A 112 3.80 15.87 -17.50
C SER A 112 3.91 14.37 -17.23
N ALA A 113 5.12 13.88 -16.97
CA ALA A 113 5.29 12.54 -16.44
C ALA A 113 4.91 12.55 -14.96
N MET A 114 4.37 11.46 -14.45
CA MET A 114 4.06 11.32 -13.02
C MET A 114 5.02 10.31 -12.40
N LEU A 115 5.75 10.69 -11.36
CA LEU A 115 6.46 9.72 -10.53
C LEU A 115 5.54 9.20 -9.45
N VAL A 116 5.66 7.91 -9.16
CA VAL A 116 4.96 7.26 -8.06
C VAL A 116 5.99 6.71 -7.10
N CYS A 117 5.84 7.06 -5.83
CA CYS A 117 6.56 6.46 -4.71
C CYS A 117 5.56 5.59 -3.96
N SER A 118 5.67 4.28 -4.18
CA SER A 118 4.90 3.29 -3.46
C SER A 118 5.73 2.78 -2.29
N VAL A 119 5.17 2.87 -1.09
CA VAL A 119 5.79 2.41 0.16
C VAL A 119 4.93 1.27 0.69
N TYR A 120 5.54 0.12 0.95
CA TYR A 120 4.85 -1.14 1.29
C TYR A 120 5.37 -1.72 2.60
N ASP A 121 4.65 -2.72 3.13
CA ASP A 121 5.09 -3.61 4.22
C ASP A 121 5.50 -2.91 5.52
N PHE A 122 4.87 -1.78 5.85
CA PHE A 122 5.16 -1.07 7.09
C PHE A 122 4.08 -1.24 8.16
N TYR A 123 4.52 -1.14 9.41
CA TYR A 123 3.67 -1.06 10.60
C TYR A 123 4.44 -0.32 11.71
N PRO A 124 3.82 0.62 12.46
CA PRO A 124 2.39 0.95 12.50
C PRO A 124 1.92 1.81 11.31
N LYS A 125 0.60 2.07 11.25
CA LYS A 125 -0.04 2.82 10.16
C LYS A 125 0.57 4.22 9.92
N HIS A 126 0.96 4.94 10.97
CA HIS A 126 1.44 6.31 10.80
C HIS A 126 2.80 6.33 10.08
N ILE A 127 2.82 6.96 8.90
CA ILE A 127 4.03 7.17 8.10
C ILE A 127 4.07 8.60 7.55
N ARG A 128 5.26 9.09 7.16
CA ARG A 128 5.39 10.35 6.43
C ARG A 128 6.19 10.15 5.16
N VAL A 129 5.60 10.46 4.01
CA VAL A 129 6.22 10.36 2.69
C VAL A 129 6.39 11.75 2.09
N LYS A 130 7.60 12.07 1.64
CA LYS A 130 7.97 13.37 1.07
C LYS A 130 8.71 13.21 -0.25
N TRP A 131 8.53 14.16 -1.14
CA TRP A 131 9.36 14.31 -2.32
C TRP A 131 10.43 15.36 -2.08
N THR A 132 11.63 15.11 -2.60
CA THR A 132 12.73 16.07 -2.62
C THR A 132 13.25 16.24 -4.03
N ARG A 133 13.56 17.48 -4.40
CA ARG A 133 14.24 17.84 -5.65
C ARG A 133 15.50 18.62 -5.30
N ASP A 134 16.66 18.08 -5.69
CA ASP A 134 17.99 18.63 -5.38
C ASP A 134 18.21 18.90 -3.87
N GLY A 135 17.62 18.04 -3.03
CA GLY A 135 17.70 18.13 -1.58
C GLY A 135 16.70 19.09 -0.92
N GLN A 136 15.85 19.78 -1.70
CA GLN A 136 14.77 20.61 -1.17
C GLN A 136 13.43 19.87 -1.23
N GLU A 137 12.63 19.96 -0.17
CA GLU A 137 11.29 19.37 -0.12
C GLU A 137 10.37 20.01 -1.16
N VAL A 138 9.61 19.17 -1.86
CA VAL A 138 8.62 19.57 -2.86
C VAL A 138 7.24 19.17 -2.34
N THR A 139 6.36 20.16 -2.20
CA THR A 139 4.96 19.94 -1.77
C THR A 139 3.96 20.37 -2.84
N SER A 140 4.38 21.14 -3.85
CA SER A 140 3.53 21.46 -4.99
C SER A 140 3.40 20.24 -5.89
N ASP A 141 2.19 20.03 -6.43
CA ASP A 141 1.93 18.98 -7.42
C ASP A 141 2.18 17.55 -6.89
N VAL A 142 2.11 17.41 -5.56
CA VAL A 142 2.16 16.14 -4.83
C VAL A 142 0.76 15.74 -4.39
N THR A 143 0.37 14.51 -4.65
CA THR A 143 -0.83 13.88 -4.10
C THR A 143 -0.47 12.55 -3.48
N SER A 144 -1.20 12.11 -2.46
CA SER A 144 -0.98 10.80 -1.84
C SER A 144 -2.32 10.11 -1.61
N THR A 145 -2.31 8.78 -1.65
CA THR A 145 -3.42 7.99 -1.11
C THR A 145 -3.47 8.12 0.41
N ASP A 146 -4.59 7.74 1.00
CA ASP A 146 -4.62 7.37 2.42
C ASP A 146 -3.77 6.10 2.64
N GLU A 147 -3.39 5.80 3.88
CA GLU A 147 -2.73 4.54 4.19
C GLU A 147 -3.70 3.38 4.03
N LEU A 148 -3.35 2.45 3.14
CA LEU A 148 -4.13 1.28 2.78
C LEU A 148 -3.67 0.11 3.65
N ALA A 149 -4.58 -0.52 4.38
CA ALA A 149 -4.29 -1.69 5.19
C ALA A 149 -4.33 -2.95 4.33
N ASP A 150 -3.34 -3.83 4.43
CA ASP A 150 -3.37 -5.12 3.74
C ASP A 150 -4.26 -6.15 4.47
N GLY A 151 -4.71 -5.77 5.67
CA GLY A 151 -5.52 -6.52 6.63
C GLY A 151 -4.80 -7.75 7.20
N ASP A 152 -3.47 -7.74 7.15
CA ASP A 152 -2.55 -8.62 7.86
C ASP A 152 -1.55 -7.80 8.68
N TRP A 153 -2.01 -6.63 9.17
CA TRP A 153 -1.29 -5.61 9.94
C TRP A 153 -0.28 -4.79 9.16
N TYR A 154 0.03 -5.15 7.93
CA TYR A 154 0.86 -4.32 7.07
C TYR A 154 0.04 -3.24 6.39
N TYR A 155 0.72 -2.15 6.08
CA TYR A 155 0.17 -1.00 5.40
C TYR A 155 1.00 -0.66 4.17
N GLN A 156 0.35 0.02 3.23
CA GLN A 156 0.97 0.64 2.07
C GLN A 156 0.42 2.05 1.82
N ILE A 157 1.22 2.90 1.17
CA ILE A 157 0.82 4.25 0.76
C ILE A 157 1.49 4.60 -0.57
N HIS A 158 0.77 5.32 -1.44
CA HIS A 158 1.29 5.73 -2.74
C HIS A 158 1.26 7.25 -2.86
N SER A 159 2.45 7.86 -2.98
CA SER A 159 2.60 9.29 -3.25
C SER A 159 2.95 9.52 -4.72
N HIS A 160 2.33 10.52 -5.33
CA HIS A 160 2.46 10.87 -6.73
C HIS A 160 3.04 12.28 -6.83
N LEU A 161 3.97 12.49 -7.76
CA LEU A 161 4.54 13.78 -8.07
C LEU A 161 4.38 14.04 -9.58
N GLU A 162 3.61 15.07 -9.93
CA GLU A 162 3.64 15.57 -11.30
C GLU A 162 4.98 16.28 -11.54
N TYR A 163 5.72 15.84 -12.55
CA TYR A 163 7.02 16.42 -12.83
C TYR A 163 7.31 16.58 -14.32
N THR A 164 8.14 17.58 -14.61
CA THR A 164 8.75 17.78 -15.91
C THR A 164 10.25 17.53 -15.77
N PRO A 165 10.81 16.50 -16.43
CA PRO A 165 12.23 16.16 -16.30
C PRO A 165 13.16 17.34 -16.61
N ARG A 166 14.14 17.59 -15.74
CA ARG A 166 15.21 18.57 -15.90
C ARG A 166 16.56 17.87 -15.99
N SER A 167 17.44 18.37 -16.84
CA SER A 167 18.77 17.77 -17.00
C SER A 167 19.58 17.91 -15.70
N GLY A 168 20.00 16.76 -15.14
CA GLY A 168 20.85 16.72 -13.95
C GLY A 168 20.13 16.93 -12.61
N GLU A 169 18.79 16.99 -12.59
CA GLU A 169 18.06 17.08 -11.32
C GLU A 169 18.12 15.75 -10.55
N LYS A 170 18.09 15.86 -9.22
CA LYS A 170 18.02 14.71 -8.31
C LYS A 170 16.67 14.70 -7.60
N ILE A 171 15.75 13.88 -8.10
CA ILE A 171 14.45 13.65 -7.43
C ILE A 171 14.58 12.45 -6.51
N SER A 172 14.04 12.54 -5.29
CA SER A 172 14.03 11.42 -4.34
C SER A 172 12.72 11.37 -3.58
N CYS A 173 12.26 10.16 -3.27
CA CYS A 173 11.25 9.92 -2.25
C CYS A 173 11.94 9.71 -0.91
N MET A 174 11.44 10.37 0.14
CA MET A 174 11.93 10.29 1.51
C MET A 174 10.80 9.80 2.41
N VAL A 175 11.07 8.77 3.19
CA VAL A 175 10.10 8.12 4.07
C VAL A 175 10.59 8.20 5.51
N GLU A 176 9.76 8.75 6.38
CA GLU A 176 9.95 8.74 7.84
C GLU A 176 8.90 7.79 8.45
N HIS A 177 9.34 6.85 9.27
CA HIS A 177 8.48 5.84 9.86
C HIS A 177 9.03 5.41 11.22
N ALA A 178 8.18 4.97 12.15
CA ALA A 178 8.59 4.63 13.52
C ALA A 178 9.62 3.48 13.60
N SER A 179 9.67 2.61 12.59
CA SER A 179 10.67 1.55 12.48
C SER A 179 12.07 2.04 12.08
N LEU A 180 12.17 3.25 11.53
CA LEU A 180 13.38 3.78 10.91
C LEU A 180 14.12 4.71 11.86
N LYS A 181 15.43 4.48 12.04
CA LYS A 181 16.29 5.39 12.82
C LYS A 181 16.63 6.68 12.06
N GLU A 182 16.74 6.56 10.74
CA GLU A 182 16.99 7.67 9.81
C GLU A 182 16.01 7.53 8.64
N PRO A 183 15.60 8.64 8.00
CA PRO A 183 14.66 8.57 6.88
C PRO A 183 15.19 7.70 5.74
N LEU A 184 14.33 6.84 5.19
CA LEU A 184 14.63 6.04 4.01
C LEU A 184 14.52 6.93 2.76
N ILE A 185 15.65 7.14 2.07
CA ILE A 185 15.71 8.01 0.88
C ILE A 185 15.99 7.15 -0.36
N THR A 186 15.03 7.13 -1.29
CA THR A 186 15.15 6.43 -2.57
C THR A 186 15.24 7.44 -3.70
N HIS A 187 16.31 7.38 -4.48
CA HIS A 187 16.53 8.30 -5.61
C HIS A 187 15.84 7.78 -6.87
N TRP A 188 15.14 8.67 -7.58
CA TRP A 188 14.62 8.36 -8.90
C TRP A 188 15.79 8.21 -9.87
N ASP A 189 15.87 7.04 -10.50
CA ASP A 189 16.79 6.80 -11.61
C ASP A 189 15.98 6.78 -12.92
N PRO A 190 16.11 7.80 -13.79
CA PRO A 190 15.48 7.81 -15.10
C PRO A 190 16.12 6.80 -16.07
N SER A 191 17.13 6.02 -15.63
CA SER A 191 17.82 5.10 -16.50
C SER A 191 16.87 4.03 -17.06
N ILE A 192 16.79 4.04 -18.39
CA ILE A 192 15.94 3.17 -19.19
C ILE A 192 16.32 1.70 -18.90
N PRO A 193 15.35 0.76 -18.81
CA PRO A 193 15.63 -0.67 -18.66
C PRO A 193 16.73 -1.15 -19.61
N GLU A 194 17.59 -2.05 -19.15
CA GLU A 194 18.77 -2.49 -19.93
C GLU A 194 18.42 -2.96 -21.35
N SER A 195 17.25 -3.58 -21.53
CA SER A 195 16.76 -4.03 -22.84
C SER A 195 16.56 -2.88 -23.83
N GLU A 196 15.99 -1.76 -23.38
CA GLU A 196 15.78 -0.55 -24.17
C GLU A 196 17.12 0.16 -24.46
N ARG A 197 18.00 0.21 -23.46
CA ARG A 197 19.37 0.76 -23.58
C ARG A 197 20.19 0.01 -24.64
N ASN A 198 20.11 -1.32 -24.64
CA ASN A 198 20.80 -2.15 -25.62
C ASN A 198 20.26 -1.92 -27.04
N LYS A 199 18.94 -1.75 -27.22
CA LYS A 199 18.35 -1.39 -28.53
C LYS A 199 18.86 -0.05 -29.05
N ILE A 200 18.94 0.98 -28.20
CA ILE A 200 19.47 2.30 -28.57
C ILE A 200 20.95 2.20 -28.93
N ALA A 201 21.74 1.46 -28.15
CA ALA A 201 23.17 1.29 -28.39
C ALA A 201 23.45 0.60 -29.74
N ILE A 202 22.65 -0.41 -30.11
CA ILE A 202 22.72 -1.09 -31.41
C ILE A 202 22.41 -0.12 -32.55
N GLY A 203 21.31 0.64 -32.44
CA GLY A 203 20.91 1.64 -33.45
C GLY A 203 21.97 2.73 -33.65
N ALA A 204 22.50 3.29 -32.55
CA ALA A 204 23.54 4.31 -32.58
C ALA A 204 24.84 3.79 -33.20
N SER A 205 25.24 2.55 -32.87
CA SER A 205 26.43 1.92 -33.43
C SER A 205 26.33 1.72 -34.95
N GLY A 206 25.17 1.26 -35.44
CA GLY A 206 24.91 1.10 -36.87
C GLY A 206 24.99 2.42 -37.64
N LEU A 207 24.40 3.49 -37.09
CA LEU A 207 24.42 4.82 -37.69
C LEU A 207 25.85 5.41 -37.75
N ILE A 208 26.62 5.28 -36.66
CA ILE A 208 28.01 5.75 -36.61
C ILE A 208 28.88 4.99 -37.62
N LEU A 209 28.77 3.67 -37.69
CA LEU A 209 29.52 2.85 -38.65
C LEU A 209 29.22 3.25 -40.10
N GLY A 210 27.94 3.44 -40.43
CA GLY A 210 27.52 3.88 -41.77
C GLY A 210 28.05 5.26 -42.15
N LEU A 211 28.01 6.23 -41.22
CA LEU A 211 28.55 7.57 -41.44
C LEU A 211 30.07 7.56 -41.63
N VAL A 212 30.81 6.82 -40.81
CA VAL A 212 32.26 6.72 -40.90
C VAL A 212 32.69 6.09 -42.23
N LEU A 213 32.05 5.01 -42.66
CA LEU A 213 32.37 4.34 -43.93
C LEU A 213 32.00 5.19 -45.15
N SER A 214 30.85 5.88 -45.11
CA SER A 214 30.44 6.82 -46.16
C SER A 214 31.45 7.97 -46.29
N LEU A 215 31.83 8.60 -45.17
CA LEU A 215 32.81 9.69 -45.15
C LEU A 215 34.19 9.22 -45.61
N ALA A 216 34.66 8.07 -45.14
CA ALA A 216 35.93 7.49 -45.56
C ALA A 216 35.95 7.17 -47.06
N GLY A 217 34.88 6.56 -47.59
CA GLY A 217 34.72 6.30 -49.01
C GLY A 217 34.72 7.59 -49.84
N PHE A 218 33.99 8.61 -49.39
CA PHE A 218 33.94 9.91 -50.06
C PHE A 218 35.31 10.62 -50.06
N ILE A 219 36.04 10.61 -48.93
CA ILE A 219 37.40 11.17 -48.84
C ILE A 219 38.35 10.43 -49.78
N TYR A 220 38.27 9.09 -49.84
CA TYR A 220 39.07 8.27 -50.76
C TYR A 220 38.78 8.64 -52.22
N TYR A 221 37.51 8.68 -52.60
CA TYR A 221 37.08 9.11 -53.93
C TYR A 221 37.60 10.51 -54.27
N ARG A 222 37.49 11.46 -53.34
CA ARG A 222 37.98 12.84 -53.51
C ARG A 222 39.49 12.93 -53.64
N ARG A 223 40.26 12.16 -52.86
CA ARG A 223 41.72 12.09 -52.97
C ARG A 223 42.15 11.48 -54.31
N LYS A 224 41.52 10.39 -54.74
CA LYS A 224 41.78 9.79 -56.06
C LYS A 224 41.37 10.68 -57.22
N ALA A 225 40.23 11.37 -57.11
CA ALA A 225 39.81 12.36 -58.10
C ALA A 225 40.76 13.59 -58.14
N GLN A 226 41.42 13.93 -57.03
CA GLN A 226 42.48 14.96 -56.99
C GLN A 226 43.82 14.47 -57.53
N GLU A 227 44.15 13.18 -57.44
CA GLU A 227 45.32 12.58 -58.11
C GLU A 227 45.20 12.62 -59.66
N CYS A 228 44.01 12.88 -60.21
CA CYS A 228 43.76 13.09 -61.65
C CYS A 228 43.88 14.56 -62.13
N LYS A 229 44.33 15.49 -61.28
CA LYS A 229 44.67 16.88 -61.66
C LYS A 229 45.94 17.35 -60.94
N THR A 230 47.06 17.37 -61.66
CA THR A 230 48.38 17.67 -61.09
C THR A 230 48.69 19.17 -60.94
N ARG A 231 49.33 19.47 -59.78
CA ARG A 231 50.58 20.26 -59.59
C ARG A 231 50.49 21.61 -58.83
N PHE A 232 51.24 21.64 -57.71
CA PHE A 232 51.84 22.78 -56.96
C PHE A 232 50.87 23.70 -56.18
N ARG A 233 51.12 24.17 -54.96
CA ARG A 233 52.36 24.35 -54.15
C ARG A 233 51.98 24.53 -52.65
N SER A 234 52.93 24.20 -51.78
CA SER A 234 53.21 24.53 -50.36
C SER A 234 52.35 25.61 -49.63
N THR A 235 52.17 25.66 -48.30
CA THR A 235 53.06 25.30 -47.17
C THR A 235 52.29 25.36 -45.82
N GLU A 236 52.65 24.47 -44.87
CA GLU A 236 52.83 24.65 -43.41
C GLU A 236 51.73 24.71 -42.31
N ARG A 237 51.96 23.84 -41.30
CA ARG A 237 51.88 23.96 -39.80
C ARG A 237 50.48 24.04 -39.14
N LEU A 238 50.09 23.30 -38.08
CA LEU A 238 50.77 22.55 -37.00
C LEU A 238 49.84 21.45 -36.42
N ARG A 239 50.45 20.45 -35.78
CA ARG A 239 49.83 19.27 -35.14
C ARG A 239 49.18 19.57 -33.78
N GLN A 240 48.07 18.87 -33.48
CA GLN A 240 47.64 18.52 -32.12
C GLN A 240 48.58 17.47 -31.49
N VAL A 241 48.62 17.35 -30.15
CA VAL A 241 48.30 16.11 -29.41
C VAL A 241 48.12 16.45 -27.92
N GLN A 242 47.20 15.70 -27.33
CA GLN A 242 46.57 15.78 -26.02
C GLN A 242 47.26 14.86 -24.97
N VAL A 243 46.81 14.98 -23.70
CA VAL A 243 46.66 13.94 -22.64
C VAL A 243 47.49 14.15 -21.34
N TYR A 244 46.78 14.52 -20.25
CA TYR A 244 46.65 13.91 -18.88
C TYR A 244 47.91 13.37 -18.14
N ARG A 245 48.11 13.32 -16.81
CA ARG A 245 47.35 13.48 -15.52
C ARG A 245 48.41 13.38 -14.36
N GLU A 246 48.26 13.98 -13.17
CA GLU A 246 48.10 13.35 -11.81
C GLU A 246 48.62 14.37 -10.74
N MET A 247 47.83 14.84 -9.75
CA MET A 247 47.58 14.37 -8.36
C MET A 247 48.67 14.56 -7.27
N LYS A 248 48.38 15.40 -6.26
CA LYS A 248 48.37 15.18 -4.77
C LYS A 248 48.36 16.53 -4.02
N MET A 249 47.35 16.85 -3.19
CA MET A 249 47.13 16.48 -1.77
C MET A 249 48.22 16.94 -0.78
N MET A 250 47.95 17.98 0.02
CA MET A 250 47.81 17.86 1.50
C MET A 250 47.46 19.19 2.21
N LYS A 251 46.65 19.03 3.28
CA LYS A 251 46.60 19.81 4.54
C LYS A 251 45.99 21.22 4.54
N MET A 252 44.75 21.28 5.04
CA MET A 252 44.52 21.90 6.35
C MET A 252 43.31 21.26 7.04
N MET A 253 43.63 20.43 8.03
CA MET A 253 42.73 19.95 9.07
C MET A 253 43.06 20.75 10.33
N LYS A 254 42.12 21.57 10.80
CA LYS A 254 41.85 21.90 12.22
C LYS A 254 41.03 23.19 12.37
N MET A 255 39.72 23.01 12.34
CA MET A 255 38.72 23.68 13.19
C MET A 255 37.47 22.79 13.08
N MET A 256 37.38 21.65 13.78
CA MET A 256 36.92 21.54 15.18
C MET A 256 35.76 22.49 15.46
N VAL A 257 34.52 21.99 15.32
CA VAL A 257 33.65 21.53 16.44
C VAL A 257 32.83 22.70 16.99
N VAL A 258 31.56 22.44 17.38
CA VAL A 258 30.49 23.37 17.85
C VAL A 258 29.54 23.72 16.67
N LEU A 259 28.35 23.12 16.47
CA LEU A 259 27.24 22.84 17.39
C LEU A 259 26.49 21.55 17.00
N VAL A 260 26.66 20.49 17.78
CA VAL A 260 25.60 19.53 18.06
C VAL A 260 24.97 20.02 19.36
N LEU A 261 23.71 20.45 19.30
CA LEU A 261 22.73 20.52 20.40
C LEU A 261 21.57 21.44 20.00
N ALA A 262 20.65 20.88 19.22
CA ALA A 262 19.23 21.22 19.25
C ALA A 262 18.56 19.86 18.99
N GLY A 263 18.32 19.08 20.04
CA GLY A 263 17.23 19.37 20.96
C GLY A 263 16.13 18.40 20.57
N LEU A 264 16.30 17.15 21.01
CA LEU A 264 15.24 16.16 21.09
C LEU A 264 14.05 16.80 21.80
N LEU A 265 13.12 17.30 21.00
CA LEU A 265 11.73 17.42 21.37
C LEU A 265 10.99 16.41 20.50
N CYS A 266 11.17 15.12 20.82
CA CYS A 266 10.06 14.21 20.63
C CYS A 266 9.00 14.67 21.62
N VAL A 267 8.07 15.50 21.15
CA VAL A 267 6.73 15.44 21.70
C VAL A 267 6.23 14.08 21.24
N SER A 268 6.35 13.06 22.10
CA SER A 268 5.49 11.89 21.95
C SER A 268 4.08 12.46 22.12
N ALA A 269 3.39 12.70 21.02
CA ALA A 269 1.94 12.68 21.09
C ALA A 269 1.63 11.28 21.59
N ASP A 270 1.05 11.17 22.79
CA ASP A 270 0.57 9.91 23.29
C ASP A 270 -0.46 9.39 22.26
N GLU A 271 -0.08 8.34 21.52
CA GLU A 271 -0.92 7.78 20.48
C GLU A 271 -2.11 7.08 21.16
N GLU A 272 -3.32 7.46 20.77
CA GLU A 272 -4.53 6.91 21.33
C GLU A 272 -4.75 5.51 20.75
N HIS A 273 -4.64 4.51 21.61
CA HIS A 273 -4.82 3.10 21.28
C HIS A 273 -6.20 2.61 21.73
N LEU A 274 -6.69 1.61 21.01
CA LEU A 274 -8.01 1.02 21.18
C LEU A 274 -7.93 -0.51 21.07
N ASP A 275 -8.09 -1.19 22.21
CA ASP A 275 -8.32 -2.64 22.25
C ASP A 275 -9.83 -2.91 22.20
N ILE A 276 -10.27 -3.85 21.37
CA ILE A 276 -11.69 -4.18 21.25
C ILE A 276 -11.97 -5.66 21.42
N ARG A 277 -13.19 -5.96 21.89
CA ARG A 277 -13.85 -7.25 21.70
C ARG A 277 -15.25 -7.02 21.15
N ILE A 278 -15.57 -7.68 20.06
CA ILE A 278 -16.94 -7.74 19.52
C ILE A 278 -17.56 -9.09 19.81
N ASN A 279 -18.84 -9.09 20.16
CA ASN A 279 -19.70 -10.27 20.20
C ASN A 279 -21.03 -9.91 19.53
N GLY A 280 -21.20 -10.34 18.28
CA GLY A 280 -22.37 -10.00 17.46
C GLY A 280 -23.07 -11.23 16.91
N CYS A 281 -24.35 -11.13 16.59
CA CYS A 281 -25.09 -12.21 15.97
C CYS A 281 -26.28 -11.75 15.14
N SER A 282 -26.71 -12.65 14.27
CA SER A 282 -27.99 -12.63 13.56
C SER A 282 -28.74 -13.96 13.80
N GLU A 283 -29.82 -14.20 13.07
CA GLU A 283 -30.50 -15.49 13.13
C GLU A 283 -29.66 -16.61 12.52
N SER A 284 -28.77 -16.29 11.56
CA SER A 284 -27.89 -17.29 10.94
C SER A 284 -26.43 -17.18 11.31
N ASP A 285 -25.90 -15.98 11.50
CA ASP A 285 -24.47 -15.73 11.61
C ASP A 285 -24.08 -15.32 13.03
N GLY A 286 -22.80 -15.53 13.37
CA GLY A 286 -22.20 -15.02 14.60
C GLY A 286 -20.82 -14.40 14.35
N GLU A 287 -20.46 -13.41 15.15
CA GLU A 287 -19.15 -12.76 15.18
C GLU A 287 -18.58 -12.75 16.60
N TYR A 288 -17.30 -13.10 16.73
CA TYR A 288 -16.58 -12.97 17.99
C TYR A 288 -15.09 -12.76 17.70
N LEU A 289 -14.61 -11.56 17.95
CA LEU A 289 -13.27 -11.09 17.55
C LEU A 289 -12.64 -10.28 18.68
N TYR A 290 -11.32 -10.41 18.82
CA TYR A 290 -10.45 -9.49 19.55
C TYR A 290 -9.62 -8.67 18.57
N GLY A 291 -9.61 -7.35 18.74
CA GLY A 291 -8.85 -6.44 17.89
C GLY A 291 -8.01 -5.44 18.69
N LEU A 292 -7.05 -4.82 18.02
CA LEU A 292 -6.17 -3.78 18.55
C LEU A 292 -5.87 -2.76 17.45
N ASP A 293 -6.23 -1.49 17.65
CA ASP A 293 -5.95 -0.38 16.73
C ASP A 293 -6.43 -0.58 15.28
N GLY A 294 -7.55 -1.27 15.09
CA GLY A 294 -8.07 -1.62 13.77
C GLY A 294 -7.59 -2.98 13.27
N GLU A 295 -6.66 -3.63 13.97
CA GLU A 295 -6.09 -4.93 13.60
C GLU A 295 -6.83 -6.09 14.24
N GLU A 296 -6.92 -7.20 13.50
CA GLU A 296 -7.44 -8.48 14.01
C GLU A 296 -6.34 -9.24 14.74
N LYS A 297 -6.56 -9.56 16.02
CA LYS A 297 -5.65 -10.44 16.76
C LYS A 297 -6.13 -11.88 16.77
N TRP A 298 -7.42 -12.10 16.96
CA TRP A 298 -8.01 -13.43 17.05
C TRP A 298 -9.51 -13.39 16.80
N TYR A 299 -10.05 -14.40 16.12
CA TYR A 299 -11.50 -14.55 15.96
C TYR A 299 -11.97 -16.01 16.08
N ALA A 300 -13.25 -16.18 16.37
CA ALA A 300 -13.91 -17.48 16.38
C ALA A 300 -14.45 -17.82 15.00
N ASP A 301 -13.84 -18.80 14.34
CA ASP A 301 -14.35 -19.35 13.09
C ASP A 301 -15.44 -20.38 13.42
N PHE A 302 -16.68 -19.93 13.48
CA PHE A 302 -17.84 -20.78 13.79
C PHE A 302 -18.14 -21.82 12.69
N ILE A 303 -17.67 -21.57 11.45
CA ILE A 303 -17.85 -22.50 10.33
C ILE A 303 -16.92 -23.70 10.51
N ASN A 304 -15.63 -23.43 10.71
CA ASN A 304 -14.60 -24.46 10.87
C ASN A 304 -14.39 -24.92 12.33
N LYS A 305 -15.17 -24.36 13.25
CA LYS A 305 -15.21 -24.69 14.68
C LYS A 305 -13.87 -24.57 15.40
N ARG A 306 -13.18 -23.45 15.19
CA ARG A 306 -11.86 -23.20 15.79
C ARG A 306 -11.64 -21.72 16.09
N GLY A 307 -10.72 -21.44 17.02
CA GLY A 307 -10.11 -20.11 17.12
C GLY A 307 -9.06 -19.91 16.04
N VAL A 308 -9.00 -18.72 15.47
CA VAL A 308 -8.01 -18.34 14.45
C VAL A 308 -7.13 -17.23 15.01
N ASP A 309 -5.83 -17.47 15.01
CA ASP A 309 -4.80 -16.48 15.33
C ASP A 309 -4.36 -15.80 14.02
N THR A 310 -4.55 -14.48 13.94
CA THR A 310 -4.26 -13.65 12.75
C THR A 310 -3.03 -12.77 12.93
N GLN A 311 -2.33 -12.92 14.05
CA GLN A 311 -1.20 -12.08 14.42
C GLN A 311 0.00 -12.28 13.47
N PRO A 312 0.68 -11.20 13.07
CA PRO A 312 1.83 -11.29 12.17
C PRO A 312 3.10 -11.74 12.92
N SER A 313 4.05 -12.29 12.17
CA SER A 313 5.29 -12.85 12.74
C SER A 313 6.25 -11.82 13.35
N PHE A 314 6.09 -10.52 13.03
CA PHE A 314 6.95 -9.46 13.57
C PHE A 314 6.58 -9.07 15.02
N ILE A 315 5.39 -9.47 15.50
CA ILE A 315 5.00 -9.28 16.90
C ILE A 315 5.25 -10.55 17.71
N ASN A 316 5.34 -10.40 19.04
CA ASN A 316 5.24 -11.58 19.90
C ASN A 316 3.76 -11.95 19.99
N HIS A 317 3.38 -13.15 19.55
CA HIS A 317 1.97 -13.54 19.55
C HIS A 317 1.36 -13.51 20.95
N ILE A 318 0.29 -12.73 21.11
CA ILE A 318 -0.55 -12.68 22.29
C ILE A 318 -1.29 -14.02 22.38
N SER A 319 -1.12 -14.71 23.51
CA SER A 319 -1.73 -16.02 23.73
C SER A 319 -3.15 -15.89 24.27
N TYR A 320 -4.06 -16.72 23.76
CA TYR A 320 -5.44 -16.82 24.26
C TYR A 320 -5.61 -18.09 25.09
N PRO A 321 -6.23 -18.02 26.28
CA PRO A 321 -6.45 -19.20 27.12
C PRO A 321 -7.20 -20.31 26.39
N GLY A 322 -6.90 -21.56 26.75
CA GLY A 322 -7.71 -22.71 26.32
C GLY A 322 -9.18 -22.52 26.72
N GLY A 323 -10.11 -22.91 25.86
CA GLY A 323 -11.55 -22.68 26.08
C GLY A 323 -12.09 -21.38 25.47
N THR A 324 -11.25 -20.55 24.83
CA THR A 324 -11.68 -19.25 24.27
C THR A 324 -12.72 -19.43 23.14
N TYR A 325 -12.56 -20.44 22.28
CA TYR A 325 -13.53 -20.74 21.24
C TYR A 325 -14.87 -21.24 21.84
N GLU A 326 -14.83 -22.11 22.84
CA GLU A 326 -16.01 -22.62 23.53
C GLU A 326 -16.77 -21.49 24.26
N LYS A 327 -16.02 -20.54 24.82
CA LYS A 327 -16.59 -19.30 25.38
C LYS A 327 -17.26 -18.47 24.30
N ALA A 328 -16.67 -18.32 23.12
CA ALA A 328 -17.29 -17.62 21.99
C ALA A 328 -18.61 -18.30 21.58
N VAL A 329 -18.64 -19.64 21.47
CA VAL A 329 -19.86 -20.41 21.19
C VAL A 329 -20.94 -20.19 22.26
N SER A 330 -20.57 -20.14 23.53
CA SER A 330 -21.51 -19.87 24.63
C SER A 330 -22.07 -18.45 24.56
N ASN A 331 -21.23 -17.46 24.23
CA ASN A 331 -21.67 -16.07 24.05
C ASN A 331 -22.59 -15.89 22.85
N GLN A 332 -22.42 -16.69 21.79
CA GLN A 332 -23.33 -16.69 20.63
C GLN A 332 -24.74 -17.16 20.99
N GLN A 333 -24.88 -18.13 21.91
CA GLN A 333 -26.20 -18.56 22.38
C GLN A 333 -26.91 -17.44 23.15
N ILE A 334 -26.18 -16.75 24.03
CA ILE A 334 -26.69 -15.59 24.78
C ILE A 334 -27.07 -14.46 23.82
N CYS A 335 -26.23 -14.18 22.83
CA CYS A 335 -26.48 -13.16 21.83
C CYS A 335 -27.80 -13.42 21.09
N ARG A 336 -28.04 -14.66 20.65
CA ARG A 336 -29.28 -15.03 19.95
C ARG A 336 -30.52 -14.90 20.82
N GLN A 337 -30.43 -15.25 22.10
CA GLN A 337 -31.52 -15.00 23.05
C GLN A 337 -31.82 -13.51 23.21
N ASN A 338 -30.78 -12.68 23.30
CA ASN A 338 -30.93 -11.23 23.37
C ASN A 338 -31.51 -10.65 22.05
N LEU A 339 -31.15 -11.23 20.91
CA LEU A 339 -31.70 -10.85 19.61
C LEU A 339 -33.22 -11.08 19.56
N GLU A 340 -33.71 -12.24 20.03
CA GLU A 340 -35.16 -12.53 20.08
C GLU A 340 -35.92 -11.51 20.94
N ILE A 341 -35.34 -11.12 22.07
CA ILE A 341 -35.90 -10.08 22.94
C ILE A 341 -35.88 -8.71 22.24
N ALA A 342 -34.77 -8.37 21.57
CA ALA A 342 -34.61 -7.11 20.87
C ALA A 342 -35.60 -6.98 19.70
N LEU A 343 -35.78 -8.03 18.90
CA LEU A 343 -36.71 -8.07 17.76
C LEU A 343 -38.18 -7.89 18.19
N THR A 344 -38.54 -8.30 19.40
CA THR A 344 -39.91 -8.15 19.93
C THR A 344 -40.12 -6.83 20.67
N GLY A 345 -39.08 -6.31 21.34
CA GLY A 345 -39.17 -5.17 22.23
C GLY A 345 -38.79 -3.82 21.62
N LEU A 346 -37.94 -3.78 20.59
CA LEU A 346 -37.37 -2.55 20.04
C LEU A 346 -38.07 -2.15 18.74
N LYS A 347 -38.52 -0.89 18.68
CA LYS A 347 -39.09 -0.31 17.46
C LYS A 347 -38.01 0.44 16.69
N ASN A 348 -37.15 -0.31 15.97
CA ASN A 348 -36.13 0.28 15.11
C ASN A 348 -36.31 -0.20 13.66
N PRO A 349 -36.49 0.68 12.66
CA PRO A 349 -36.57 0.27 11.25
C PRO A 349 -35.26 -0.37 10.83
N LEU A 350 -35.32 -1.46 10.05
CA LEU A 350 -34.13 -2.13 9.52
C LEU A 350 -33.22 -1.13 8.79
N GLU A 351 -31.96 -1.06 9.20
CA GLU A 351 -30.95 -0.18 8.58
C GLU A 351 -30.08 -1.04 7.69
N ASN A 352 -29.91 -0.61 6.44
CA ASN A 352 -29.10 -1.30 5.44
C ASN A 352 -28.28 -0.27 4.70
N ASP A 353 -26.98 -0.26 4.93
CA ASP A 353 -26.03 0.58 4.22
C ASP A 353 -25.29 -0.23 3.17
N ALA A 354 -25.39 0.22 1.93
CA ALA A 354 -24.56 -0.30 0.86
C ALA A 354 -23.08 0.05 1.10
N PRO A 355 -22.14 -0.81 0.68
CA PRO A 355 -20.73 -0.49 0.71
C PRO A 355 -20.42 0.86 0.07
N SER A 356 -19.75 1.73 0.81
CA SER A 356 -19.42 3.09 0.36
C SER A 356 -18.16 3.13 -0.49
N ILE A 357 -17.19 2.26 -0.18
CA ILE A 357 -15.90 2.18 -0.89
C ILE A 357 -15.59 0.73 -1.19
N LEU A 358 -15.16 0.46 -2.42
CA LEU A 358 -14.62 -0.81 -2.88
C LEU A 358 -13.34 -0.55 -3.67
N MET A 359 -12.21 -1.07 -3.17
CA MET A 359 -10.88 -0.92 -3.76
C MET A 359 -10.26 -2.29 -4.03
N VAL A 360 -9.52 -2.39 -5.15
CA VAL A 360 -8.70 -3.55 -5.48
C VAL A 360 -7.28 -3.07 -5.77
N TYR A 361 -6.32 -3.61 -5.05
CA TYR A 361 -4.90 -3.26 -5.16
C TYR A 361 -4.03 -4.47 -4.83
N THR A 362 -2.74 -4.40 -5.11
CA THR A 362 -1.79 -5.48 -4.81
C THR A 362 -1.10 -5.20 -3.49
N LYS A 363 -0.80 -6.26 -2.74
CA LYS A 363 -0.02 -6.16 -1.52
C LYS A 363 1.37 -5.60 -1.79
N GLU A 364 1.99 -6.07 -2.87
CA GLU A 364 3.37 -5.72 -3.23
C GLU A 364 3.43 -5.07 -4.60
N ALA A 365 4.58 -4.49 -4.94
CA ALA A 365 4.88 -4.09 -6.31
C ALA A 365 4.74 -5.30 -7.27
N VAL A 366 4.08 -5.09 -8.41
CA VAL A 366 3.82 -6.17 -9.38
C VAL A 366 5.10 -6.53 -10.11
N GLU A 367 5.56 -7.77 -9.92
CA GLU A 367 6.65 -8.37 -10.69
C GLU A 367 6.13 -9.62 -11.41
N LEU A 368 6.27 -9.66 -12.74
CA LEU A 368 5.79 -10.80 -13.54
C LEU A 368 6.47 -12.09 -13.10
N ARG A 369 5.67 -13.16 -12.98
CA ARG A 369 6.10 -14.51 -12.56
C ARG A 369 6.52 -14.66 -11.09
N GLU A 370 6.45 -13.60 -10.30
CA GLU A 370 6.65 -13.65 -8.85
C GLU A 370 5.30 -13.71 -8.13
N LYS A 371 5.22 -14.42 -7.01
CA LYS A 371 3.97 -14.52 -6.24
C LYS A 371 3.62 -13.15 -5.66
N ASN A 372 2.34 -12.77 -5.75
CA ASN A 372 1.79 -11.56 -5.12
C ASN A 372 0.37 -11.86 -4.62
N THR A 373 -0.24 -10.90 -3.93
CA THR A 373 -1.58 -11.01 -3.38
C THR A 373 -2.41 -9.81 -3.83
N LEU A 374 -3.55 -10.07 -4.45
CA LEU A 374 -4.58 -9.05 -4.67
C LEU A 374 -5.40 -8.90 -3.40
N ILE A 375 -5.65 -7.66 -3.01
CA ILE A 375 -6.46 -7.27 -1.87
C ILE A 375 -7.70 -6.58 -2.41
N CYS A 376 -8.86 -7.04 -1.97
CA CYS A 376 -10.14 -6.40 -2.19
C CYS A 376 -10.67 -5.89 -0.85
N TYR A 377 -10.61 -4.57 -0.67
CA TYR A 377 -11.07 -3.89 0.53
C TYR A 377 -12.42 -3.26 0.29
N VAL A 378 -13.33 -3.44 1.26
CA VAL A 378 -14.66 -2.86 1.24
C VAL A 378 -15.02 -2.31 2.61
N THR A 379 -15.64 -1.13 2.66
CA THR A 379 -16.01 -0.46 3.91
C THR A 379 -17.28 0.37 3.78
N GLY A 380 -17.85 0.74 4.92
CA GLY A 380 -19.03 1.60 5.00
C GLY A 380 -20.35 0.85 4.79
N PHE A 381 -20.35 -0.48 4.93
CA PHE A 381 -21.55 -1.30 4.77
C PHE A 381 -22.15 -1.71 6.12
N TYR A 382 -23.44 -1.98 6.11
CA TYR A 382 -24.18 -2.55 7.23
C TYR A 382 -25.43 -3.26 6.72
N PRO A 383 -25.83 -4.42 7.27
CA PRO A 383 -25.14 -5.19 8.30
C PRO A 383 -23.98 -6.00 7.70
N ALA A 384 -23.11 -6.52 8.56
CA ALA A 384 -22.06 -7.44 8.16
C ALA A 384 -22.55 -8.91 8.18
N PRO A 385 -21.95 -9.83 7.39
CA PRO A 385 -20.83 -9.63 6.48
C PRO A 385 -21.24 -9.28 5.04
N VAL A 386 -20.27 -8.84 4.24
CA VAL A 386 -20.35 -8.91 2.77
C VAL A 386 -19.88 -10.28 2.26
N ILE A 387 -20.22 -10.62 1.01
CA ILE A 387 -19.76 -11.85 0.35
C ILE A 387 -18.90 -11.47 -0.86
N PHE A 388 -17.67 -11.98 -0.88
CA PHE A 388 -16.73 -11.79 -1.98
C PHE A 388 -16.77 -12.94 -3.00
N SER A 389 -16.53 -12.61 -4.26
CA SER A 389 -16.17 -13.59 -5.29
C SER A 389 -15.08 -13.02 -6.20
N TRP A 390 -14.12 -13.88 -6.56
CA TRP A 390 -13.03 -13.54 -7.46
C TRP A 390 -13.21 -14.19 -8.82
N THR A 391 -12.86 -13.46 -9.87
CA THR A 391 -12.68 -14.05 -11.21
C THR A 391 -11.31 -13.72 -11.77
N LYS A 392 -10.79 -14.63 -12.60
CA LYS A 392 -9.61 -14.45 -13.44
C LYS A 392 -10.03 -14.69 -14.89
N ASN A 393 -9.88 -13.69 -15.75
CA ASN A 393 -10.24 -13.74 -17.16
C ASN A 393 -11.70 -14.20 -17.39
N GLY A 394 -12.60 -13.83 -16.48
CA GLY A 394 -14.02 -14.18 -16.50
C GLY A 394 -14.38 -15.52 -15.84
N GLU A 395 -13.40 -16.35 -15.45
CA GLU A 395 -13.62 -17.62 -14.78
C GLU A 395 -13.51 -17.47 -13.25
N ASN A 396 -14.41 -18.10 -12.50
CA ASN A 396 -14.40 -18.03 -11.03
C ASN A 396 -13.15 -18.70 -10.45
N VAL A 397 -12.51 -18.03 -9.48
CA VAL A 397 -11.34 -18.56 -8.75
C VAL A 397 -11.58 -18.52 -7.25
N THR A 398 -11.26 -19.62 -6.58
CA THR A 398 -11.38 -19.77 -5.12
C THR A 398 -10.08 -20.26 -4.47
N GLU A 399 -9.22 -20.93 -5.23
CA GLU A 399 -7.91 -21.37 -4.77
C GLU A 399 -7.03 -20.15 -4.44
N GLY A 400 -6.36 -20.19 -3.28
CA GLY A 400 -5.57 -19.06 -2.79
C GLY A 400 -6.39 -17.86 -2.30
N SER A 401 -7.73 -17.93 -2.35
CA SER A 401 -8.59 -16.87 -1.81
C SER A 401 -8.82 -17.02 -0.31
N SER A 402 -8.85 -15.90 0.40
CA SER A 402 -9.20 -15.83 1.83
C SER A 402 -10.02 -14.58 2.10
N THR A 403 -10.81 -14.60 3.17
CA THR A 403 -11.64 -13.47 3.60
C THR A 403 -11.53 -13.37 5.12
N ASN A 404 -11.37 -12.15 5.62
CA ASN A 404 -11.33 -11.91 7.06
C ASN A 404 -12.75 -11.77 7.65
N VAL A 405 -12.83 -11.69 8.98
CA VAL A 405 -14.08 -11.36 9.66
C VAL A 405 -14.40 -9.87 9.52
N PRO A 406 -15.66 -9.45 9.65
CA PRO A 406 -16.02 -8.04 9.64
C PRO A 406 -15.47 -7.28 10.85
N TYR A 407 -14.81 -6.15 10.58
CA TYR A 407 -14.30 -5.26 11.61
C TYR A 407 -15.19 -4.02 11.75
N PRO A 408 -15.60 -3.62 12.97
CA PRO A 408 -16.47 -2.46 13.17
C PRO A 408 -15.71 -1.13 12.99
N ASN A 409 -16.32 -0.21 12.26
CA ASN A 409 -15.87 1.18 12.15
C ASN A 409 -16.45 2.04 13.28
N LYS A 410 -15.85 3.21 13.52
CA LYS A 410 -16.33 4.15 14.57
C LYS A 410 -17.76 4.67 14.34
N ASP A 411 -18.24 4.65 13.11
CA ASP A 411 -19.59 5.10 12.71
C ASP A 411 -20.66 3.99 12.78
N GLY A 412 -20.29 2.79 13.25
CA GLY A 412 -21.18 1.63 13.33
C GLY A 412 -21.30 0.83 12.03
N SER A 413 -20.69 1.28 10.92
CA SER A 413 -20.54 0.45 9.72
C SER A 413 -19.42 -0.58 9.90
N PHE A 414 -19.21 -1.44 8.91
CA PHE A 414 -18.16 -2.45 8.93
C PHE A 414 -17.20 -2.28 7.75
N ASN A 415 -16.01 -2.86 7.91
CA ASN A 415 -15.06 -3.08 6.84
C ASN A 415 -14.63 -4.56 6.78
N GLN A 416 -14.25 -5.01 5.58
CA GLN A 416 -13.75 -6.35 5.31
C GLN A 416 -12.74 -6.36 4.16
N PHE A 417 -11.93 -7.41 4.15
CA PHE A 417 -10.91 -7.72 3.17
C PHE A 417 -11.13 -9.13 2.61
N SER A 418 -11.00 -9.25 1.30
CA SER A 418 -10.73 -10.53 0.65
C SER A 418 -9.39 -10.47 -0.06
N ARG A 419 -8.60 -11.54 0.05
CA ARG A 419 -7.29 -11.67 -0.59
C ARG A 419 -7.32 -12.80 -1.58
N LEU A 420 -6.55 -12.65 -2.66
CA LEU A 420 -6.31 -13.68 -3.66
C LEU A 420 -4.82 -13.78 -3.94
N GLU A 421 -4.21 -14.90 -3.56
CA GLU A 421 -2.84 -15.22 -3.98
C GLU A 421 -2.81 -15.50 -5.49
N PHE A 422 -1.87 -14.87 -6.20
CA PHE A 422 -1.74 -15.04 -7.64
C PHE A 422 -0.30 -14.88 -8.11
N ILE A 423 -0.06 -15.30 -9.36
CA ILE A 423 1.18 -15.04 -10.08
C ILE A 423 0.79 -14.18 -11.29
N PRO A 424 1.19 -12.90 -11.35
CA PRO A 424 0.80 -11.98 -12.40
C PRO A 424 1.38 -12.44 -13.74
N GLN A 425 0.49 -12.51 -14.75
CA GLN A 425 0.86 -12.70 -16.14
C GLN A 425 0.33 -11.52 -16.97
N LEU A 426 1.07 -11.16 -18.00
CA LEU A 426 0.72 -10.01 -18.83
C LEU A 426 -0.64 -10.22 -19.50
N GLY A 427 -1.56 -9.26 -19.30
CA GLY A 427 -2.91 -9.30 -19.86
C GLY A 427 -3.91 -10.12 -19.05
N ASP A 428 -3.52 -10.67 -17.89
CA ASP A 428 -4.50 -11.20 -16.94
C ASP A 428 -5.40 -10.07 -16.43
N ILE A 429 -6.70 -10.36 -16.35
CA ILE A 429 -7.73 -9.49 -15.80
C ILE A 429 -8.33 -10.21 -14.60
N TYR A 430 -8.23 -9.59 -13.43
CA TYR A 430 -8.87 -10.06 -12.21
C TYR A 430 -10.06 -9.18 -11.88
N SER A 431 -11.08 -9.75 -11.24
CA SER A 431 -12.18 -8.96 -10.71
C SER A 431 -12.54 -9.42 -9.31
N CYS A 432 -12.71 -8.46 -8.40
CA CYS A 432 -13.37 -8.69 -7.12
C CYS A 432 -14.83 -8.24 -7.23
N THR A 433 -15.76 -9.13 -6.90
CA THR A 433 -17.19 -8.82 -6.82
C THR A 433 -17.66 -8.95 -5.38
N VAL A 434 -18.39 -7.94 -4.92
CA VAL A 434 -18.98 -7.86 -3.59
C VAL A 434 -20.49 -7.92 -3.70
N ASN A 435 -21.08 -8.90 -3.02
CA ASN A 435 -22.51 -9.01 -2.79
C ASN A 435 -22.85 -8.56 -1.37
N HIS A 436 -23.94 -7.81 -1.25
CA HIS A 436 -24.44 -7.33 0.04
C HIS A 436 -25.95 -7.11 -0.06
N LEU A 437 -26.68 -7.28 1.05
CA LEU A 437 -28.14 -7.21 1.05
C LEU A 437 -28.69 -5.81 0.77
N ALA A 438 -27.90 -4.76 0.98
CA ALA A 438 -28.26 -3.38 0.66
C ALA A 438 -27.99 -3.02 -0.80
N LEU A 439 -27.51 -3.96 -1.61
CA LEU A 439 -27.21 -3.77 -3.02
C LEU A 439 -28.27 -4.45 -3.91
N ASP A 440 -28.85 -3.68 -4.84
CA ASP A 440 -29.70 -4.23 -5.90
C ASP A 440 -28.90 -5.06 -6.92
N GLN A 441 -27.62 -4.71 -7.12
CA GLN A 441 -26.68 -5.39 -8.00
C GLN A 441 -25.31 -5.51 -7.34
N PRO A 442 -24.56 -6.61 -7.59
CA PRO A 442 -23.23 -6.78 -7.04
C PRO A 442 -22.28 -5.67 -7.48
N LEU A 443 -21.40 -5.22 -6.59
CA LEU A 443 -20.35 -4.26 -6.94
C LEU A 443 -19.12 -5.02 -7.45
N THR A 444 -18.61 -4.67 -8.63
CA THR A 444 -17.42 -5.31 -9.19
C THR A 444 -16.33 -4.27 -9.46
N ARG A 445 -15.12 -4.56 -9.00
CA ARG A 445 -13.90 -3.83 -9.37
C ARG A 445 -12.97 -4.75 -10.15
N ILE A 446 -12.47 -4.21 -11.25
CA ILE A 446 -11.54 -4.90 -12.14
C ILE A 446 -10.13 -4.38 -11.84
N TRP A 447 -9.18 -5.29 -11.84
CA TRP A 447 -7.75 -5.00 -11.78
C TRP A 447 -7.07 -5.79 -12.89
N ASP A 448 -6.32 -5.09 -13.74
CA ASP A 448 -5.59 -5.70 -14.85
C ASP A 448 -4.08 -5.53 -14.71
N VAL A 449 -3.34 -6.51 -15.21
CA VAL A 449 -1.88 -6.42 -15.30
C VAL A 449 -1.55 -5.52 -16.49
N GLU A 450 -1.37 -4.24 -16.22
CA GLU A 450 -1.08 -3.24 -17.24
C GLU A 450 0.15 -3.60 -18.08
N LYS A 451 0.06 -3.32 -19.38
CA LYS A 451 1.25 -3.26 -20.26
C LYS A 451 1.94 -1.93 -19.99
N THR A 452 3.07 -1.92 -19.28
CA THR A 452 4.12 -0.95 -19.63
C THR A 452 4.57 -1.31 -21.04
N GLN A 453 3.91 -0.75 -22.06
CA GLN A 453 4.40 -0.86 -23.42
C GLN A 453 5.80 -0.24 -23.40
N PRO A 454 6.88 -0.98 -23.72
CA PRO A 454 8.15 -0.34 -23.97
C PRO A 454 7.89 0.71 -25.04
N GLY A 455 8.23 1.97 -24.74
CA GLY A 455 7.98 3.08 -25.64
C GLY A 455 8.42 2.68 -27.03
N ILE A 456 7.59 2.91 -28.05
CA ILE A 456 7.90 2.50 -29.43
C ILE A 456 9.21 3.16 -29.92
N GLY A 457 9.67 4.21 -29.23
CA GLY A 457 10.89 4.98 -29.48
C GLY A 457 12.16 4.14 -29.68
N PRO A 458 12.65 3.35 -28.70
CA PRO A 458 13.90 2.61 -28.85
C PRO A 458 13.90 1.55 -29.96
N ALA A 459 12.75 0.93 -30.24
CA ALA A 459 12.61 0.00 -31.37
C ALA A 459 12.66 0.74 -32.72
N VAL A 460 11.95 1.87 -32.84
CA VAL A 460 11.99 2.72 -34.03
C VAL A 460 13.37 3.32 -34.26
N PHE A 461 14.05 3.77 -33.19
CA PHE A 461 15.42 4.28 -33.26
C PHE A 461 16.42 3.21 -33.70
N CYS A 462 16.30 1.98 -33.19
CA CYS A 462 17.12 0.85 -33.64
C CYS A 462 16.91 0.54 -35.14
N GLY A 463 15.65 0.46 -35.59
CA GLY A 463 15.32 0.20 -36.99
C GLY A 463 15.80 1.32 -37.93
N LEU A 464 15.56 2.59 -37.58
CA LEU A 464 16.02 3.74 -38.36
C LEU A 464 17.55 3.86 -38.37
N GLY A 465 18.21 3.67 -37.21
CA GLY A 465 19.66 3.73 -37.10
C GLY A 465 20.36 2.67 -37.95
N LEU A 466 19.85 1.43 -37.95
CA LEU A 466 20.39 0.33 -38.77
C LEU A 466 20.14 0.55 -40.27
N THR A 467 18.95 0.99 -40.66
CA THR A 467 18.62 1.22 -42.09
C THR A 467 19.43 2.37 -42.69
N VAL A 468 19.54 3.50 -41.98
CA VAL A 468 20.39 4.62 -42.38
C VAL A 468 21.87 4.21 -42.37
N GLY A 469 22.30 3.44 -41.37
CA GLY A 469 23.63 2.87 -41.29
C GLY A 469 24.01 2.04 -42.53
N LEU A 470 23.15 1.10 -42.92
CA LEU A 470 23.36 0.25 -44.10
C LEU A 470 23.42 1.05 -45.41
N LEU A 471 22.58 2.08 -45.57
CA LEU A 471 22.65 3.00 -46.72
C LEU A 471 23.98 3.76 -46.74
N GLY A 472 24.47 4.19 -45.57
CA GLY A 472 25.79 4.81 -45.43
C GLY A 472 26.93 3.88 -45.84
N VAL A 473 26.86 2.60 -45.44
CA VAL A 473 27.82 1.58 -45.90
C VAL A 473 27.78 1.46 -47.42
N ALA A 474 26.61 1.25 -48.02
CA ALA A 474 26.47 1.10 -49.47
C ALA A 474 27.02 2.31 -50.25
N ALA A 475 26.74 3.54 -49.78
CA ALA A 475 27.28 4.77 -50.35
C ALA A 475 28.81 4.85 -50.22
N GLY A 476 29.35 4.47 -49.06
CA GLY A 476 30.80 4.38 -48.83
C GLY A 476 31.47 3.40 -49.79
N THR A 477 30.92 2.19 -49.93
CA THR A 477 31.44 1.18 -50.87
C THR A 477 31.37 1.65 -52.32
N PHE A 478 30.28 2.33 -52.71
CA PHE A 478 30.15 2.93 -54.04
C PHE A 478 31.26 3.96 -54.31
N PHE A 479 31.53 4.86 -53.36
CA PHE A 479 32.62 5.84 -53.51
C PHE A 479 34.01 5.17 -53.57
N LEU A 480 34.22 4.09 -52.81
CA LEU A 480 35.48 3.30 -52.87
C LEU A 480 35.66 2.64 -54.25
N VAL A 481 34.62 2.01 -54.80
CA VAL A 481 34.65 1.39 -56.14
C VAL A 481 34.92 2.44 -57.21
N LYS A 482 34.18 3.55 -57.19
CA LYS A 482 34.34 4.64 -58.16
C LYS A 482 35.72 5.33 -58.07
N GLY A 483 36.29 5.40 -56.87
CA GLY A 483 37.67 5.89 -56.68
C GLY A 483 38.72 4.98 -57.32
N ASN A 484 38.45 3.68 -57.45
CA ASN A 484 39.31 2.71 -58.13
C ASN A 484 39.15 2.72 -59.66
N GLU A 485 37.98 3.10 -60.18
CA GLU A 485 37.76 3.27 -61.62
C GLU A 485 38.45 4.52 -62.21
N CYS A 486 39.06 5.38 -61.37
CA CYS A 486 39.94 6.48 -61.78
C CYS A 486 41.43 6.08 -61.86
N SER A 487 41.74 4.79 -61.98
CA SER A 487 43.11 4.27 -62.18
C SER A 487 43.55 4.32 -63.64
#